data_AF-A0A365D3L5-F1
#
_entry.id   AF-A0A365D3L5-F1
#
_cell.length_a   1.000
_cell.length_b   1.000
_cell.length_c   1.000
_cell.angle_alpha   90.00
_cell.angle_beta   90.00
_cell.angle_gamma   90.00
#
_symmetry.space_group_name_H-M   'P 1'
#
loop_
_entity.id
_entity.type
_entity.pdbx_description
1 polymer ?
#
loop_
_entity_poly.entity_id
_entity_poly.type
_entity_poly.pdbx_seq_one_letter_code
_entity_poly.pdbx_strand_id
1 'polypeptide(L)'
;MTSTDATAAGPRRAGVWNLPNVLTMIRIALVPFFVWFLVADAPGLHSGAGPWRWAAVAAFAVAIYTDKLDGDIARSRNLVTDFGKIADPIADKLLIGSALVMLSLLGELPWWATLVILVREWGITALRFFVIRYGVIPASRGGKLKTVVQTAAIFLYLLPLGAFAPWLVWVAFAVMMAALAITVWTGVEYVIEALRLRAKGRQAGTAKGQEP
;
A
#
# COMPACT_ATOMS: atom_id res chain seq x y z
N MET A 1 -40.54 19.17 -40.99
CA MET A 1 -40.23 18.03 -40.12
C MET A 1 -38.89 17.46 -40.57
N THR A 2 -37.80 17.82 -39.89
CA THR A 2 -36.47 17.22 -40.14
C THR A 2 -35.87 16.83 -38.79
N SER A 3 -35.37 15.61 -38.80
CA SER A 3 -35.06 14.72 -37.71
C SER A 3 -34.03 15.22 -36.71
N THR A 4 -34.27 14.85 -35.46
CA THR A 4 -33.34 14.73 -34.34
C THR A 4 -32.12 13.89 -34.71
N ASP A 5 -30.92 14.37 -34.38
CA ASP A 5 -29.77 13.51 -34.04
C ASP A 5 -28.82 14.27 -33.11
N ALA A 6 -29.27 14.45 -31.86
CA ALA A 6 -28.38 14.81 -30.77
C ALA A 6 -27.66 13.53 -30.32
N THR A 7 -26.54 13.22 -30.98
CA THR A 7 -25.59 12.18 -30.53
C THR A 7 -25.23 12.41 -29.08
N ALA A 8 -25.74 11.55 -28.20
CA ALA A 8 -25.33 11.45 -26.81
C ALA A 8 -23.85 11.03 -26.76
N ALA A 9 -22.95 12.01 -26.67
CA ALA A 9 -21.54 11.76 -26.43
C ALA A 9 -21.39 11.10 -25.06
N GLY A 10 -21.13 9.79 -25.05
CA GLY A 10 -20.82 9.05 -23.83
C GLY A 10 -19.62 9.66 -23.09
N PRO A 11 -19.50 9.47 -21.77
CA PRO A 11 -18.43 10.07 -20.98
C PRO A 11 -17.05 9.69 -21.54
N ARG A 12 -16.23 10.71 -21.87
CA ARG A 12 -14.85 10.53 -22.34
C ARG A 12 -14.04 9.80 -21.26
N ARG A 13 -13.66 8.54 -21.52
CA ARG A 13 -12.75 7.78 -20.66
C ARG A 13 -11.40 8.49 -20.60
N ALA A 14 -10.86 8.72 -19.41
CA ALA A 14 -9.54 9.31 -19.24
C ALA A 14 -8.47 8.39 -19.85
N GLY A 15 -7.60 8.95 -20.69
CA GLY A 15 -6.51 8.20 -21.33
C GLY A 15 -5.40 7.83 -20.33
N VAL A 16 -4.60 6.81 -20.65
CA VAL A 16 -3.51 6.32 -19.78
C VAL A 16 -2.44 7.39 -19.52
N TRP A 17 -2.20 8.28 -20.49
CA TRP A 17 -1.27 9.40 -20.39
C TRP A 17 -1.91 10.60 -19.71
N ASN A 18 -2.26 10.44 -18.43
CA ASN A 18 -2.71 11.52 -17.56
C ASN A 18 -1.72 11.72 -16.42
N LEU A 19 -1.77 12.91 -15.80
CA LEU A 19 -0.86 13.29 -14.72
C LEU A 19 -0.84 12.26 -13.58
N PRO A 20 -1.97 11.78 -13.04
CA PRO A 20 -1.97 10.73 -12.01
C PRO A 20 -1.18 9.48 -12.39
N ASN A 21 -1.45 8.90 -13.56
CA ASN A 21 -0.79 7.67 -13.99
C ASN A 21 0.73 7.84 -14.19
N VAL A 22 1.16 9.01 -14.69
CA VAL A 22 2.60 9.30 -14.84
C VAL A 22 3.28 9.36 -13.47
N LEU A 23 2.63 9.96 -12.47
CA LEU A 23 3.14 9.97 -11.10
C LEU A 23 3.24 8.56 -10.51
N THR A 24 2.26 7.68 -10.76
CA THR A 24 2.34 6.27 -10.38
C THR A 24 3.51 5.55 -11.05
N MET A 25 3.73 5.77 -12.36
CA MET A 25 4.85 5.16 -13.09
C MET A 25 6.20 5.63 -12.54
N ILE A 26 6.33 6.93 -12.26
CA ILE A 26 7.53 7.50 -11.62
C ILE A 26 7.74 6.85 -10.24
N ARG A 27 6.69 6.64 -9.45
CA ARG A 27 6.79 5.96 -8.15
C ARG A 27 7.35 4.56 -8.28
N ILE A 28 6.83 3.77 -9.22
CA ILE A 28 7.32 2.41 -9.48
C ILE A 28 8.80 2.45 -9.87
N ALA A 29 9.17 3.40 -10.73
CA ALA A 29 10.56 3.60 -11.14
C ALA A 29 11.46 4.05 -9.98
N LEU A 30 10.96 4.80 -9.00
CA LEU A 30 11.72 5.26 -7.83
C LEU A 30 12.09 4.13 -6.86
N VAL A 31 11.32 3.03 -6.81
CA VAL A 31 11.57 1.90 -5.89
C VAL A 31 12.98 1.31 -6.04
N PRO A 32 13.48 0.93 -7.24
CA PRO A 32 14.84 0.44 -7.38
C PRO A 32 15.91 1.47 -7.00
N PHE A 33 15.69 2.76 -7.25
CA PHE A 33 16.63 3.81 -6.79
C PHE A 33 16.63 3.94 -5.28
N PHE A 34 15.46 3.89 -4.65
CA PHE A 34 15.33 3.87 -3.18
C PHE A 34 16.12 2.70 -2.56
N VAL A 35 15.97 1.50 -3.11
CA VAL A 35 16.74 0.32 -2.68
C VAL A 35 18.24 0.54 -2.89
N TRP A 36 18.62 1.05 -4.07
CA TRP A 36 20.02 1.32 -4.39
C TRP A 36 20.64 2.34 -3.43
N PHE A 37 19.94 3.43 -3.09
CA PHE A 37 20.41 4.42 -2.12
C PHE A 37 20.66 3.79 -0.74
N LEU A 38 19.79 2.88 -0.28
CA LEU A 38 20.00 2.18 0.99
C LEU A 38 21.22 1.25 0.95
N VAL A 39 21.42 0.54 -0.16
CA VAL A 39 22.59 -0.35 -0.32
C VAL A 39 23.89 0.44 -0.47
N ALA A 40 23.87 1.55 -1.20
CA ALA A 40 25.03 2.40 -1.44
C ALA A 40 25.56 3.04 -0.15
N ASP A 41 24.68 3.31 0.82
CA ASP A 41 25.07 3.79 2.15
C ASP A 41 25.42 2.67 3.13
N ALA A 42 25.28 1.40 2.74
CA ALA A 42 25.41 0.25 3.64
C ALA A 42 26.46 -0.77 3.16
N PRO A 43 27.75 -0.39 3.09
CA PRO A 43 28.82 -1.35 2.76
C PRO A 43 28.83 -2.51 3.77
N GLY A 44 28.81 -3.74 3.26
CA GLY A 44 28.72 -4.94 4.10
C GLY A 44 27.34 -5.19 4.72
N LEU A 45 26.29 -4.49 4.25
CA LEU A 45 24.91 -4.59 4.75
C LEU A 45 24.74 -4.11 6.20
N HIS A 46 25.57 -3.16 6.62
CA HIS A 46 25.44 -2.46 7.88
C HIS A 46 24.91 -1.04 7.65
N SER A 47 23.94 -0.60 8.45
CA SER A 47 23.31 0.72 8.30
C SER A 47 24.30 1.87 8.37
N GLY A 48 24.35 2.66 7.30
CA GLY A 48 25.01 3.96 7.27
C GLY A 48 24.07 5.13 7.58
N ALA A 49 24.68 6.28 7.85
CA ALA A 49 24.03 7.57 8.06
C ALA A 49 24.57 8.67 7.10
N GLY A 50 25.13 8.25 5.97
CA GLY A 50 25.72 9.09 4.94
C GLY A 50 24.68 9.72 3.98
N PRO A 51 25.16 10.35 2.90
CA PRO A 51 24.31 11.09 1.98
C PRO A 51 23.31 10.20 1.23
N TRP A 52 23.65 8.92 0.98
CA TRP A 52 22.74 8.02 0.28
C TRP A 52 21.57 7.60 1.17
N ARG A 53 21.75 7.52 2.50
CA ARG A 53 20.63 7.31 3.43
C ARG A 53 19.61 8.45 3.33
N TRP A 54 20.08 9.69 3.26
CA TRP A 54 19.20 10.85 3.07
C TRP A 54 18.52 10.87 1.71
N ALA A 55 19.21 10.42 0.65
CA ALA A 55 18.59 10.24 -0.67
C ALA A 55 17.47 9.20 -0.62
N ALA A 56 17.64 8.10 0.13
CA ALA A 56 16.58 7.10 0.35
C ALA A 56 15.38 7.70 1.11
N VAL A 57 15.62 8.48 2.18
CA VAL A 57 14.57 9.20 2.91
C VAL A 57 13.79 10.12 1.98
N ALA A 58 14.49 10.92 1.16
CA ALA A 58 13.88 11.83 0.21
C ALA A 58 13.05 11.08 -0.86
N ALA A 59 13.60 10.01 -1.44
CA ALA A 59 12.90 9.19 -2.43
C ALA A 59 11.61 8.59 -1.85
N PHE A 60 11.67 8.03 -0.63
CA PHE A 60 10.51 7.47 0.05
C PHE A 60 9.46 8.55 0.37
N ALA A 61 9.88 9.71 0.88
CA ALA A 61 8.98 10.83 1.18
C ALA A 61 8.26 11.34 -0.08
N VAL A 62 8.99 11.53 -1.18
CA VAL A 62 8.43 11.94 -2.48
C VAL A 62 7.45 10.88 -2.99
N ALA A 63 7.81 9.60 -2.89
CA ALA A 63 6.97 8.50 -3.37
C ALA A 63 5.60 8.45 -2.65
N ILE A 64 5.58 8.62 -1.33
CA ILE A 64 4.33 8.67 -0.55
C ILE A 64 3.55 9.96 -0.75
N TYR A 65 4.25 11.10 -0.81
CA TYR A 65 3.58 12.37 -1.00
C TYR A 65 2.89 12.45 -2.37
N THR A 66 3.55 11.93 -3.42
CA THR A 66 2.98 11.87 -4.77
C THR A 66 1.76 10.94 -4.85
N ASP A 67 1.70 9.83 -4.08
CA ASP A 67 0.51 8.94 -4.01
C ASP A 67 -0.73 9.62 -3.46
N LYS A 68 -0.54 10.44 -2.44
CA LYS A 68 -1.66 11.20 -1.91
C LYS A 68 -2.15 12.21 -2.93
N LEU A 69 -1.21 12.92 -3.57
CA LEU A 69 -1.52 13.98 -4.52
C LEU A 69 -2.17 13.44 -5.81
N ASP A 70 -1.63 12.37 -6.40
CA ASP A 70 -2.18 11.82 -7.64
C ASP A 70 -3.59 11.25 -7.43
N GLY A 71 -3.86 10.59 -6.30
CA GLY A 71 -5.19 10.11 -5.94
C GLY A 71 -6.19 11.25 -5.71
N ASP A 72 -5.77 12.34 -5.08
CA ASP A 72 -6.61 13.53 -4.89
C ASP A 72 -6.90 14.24 -6.22
N ILE A 73 -5.91 14.34 -7.11
CA ILE A 73 -6.07 14.91 -8.46
C ILE A 73 -6.97 14.01 -9.32
N ALA A 74 -6.77 12.70 -9.28
CA ALA A 74 -7.57 11.73 -10.04
C ALA A 74 -9.06 11.80 -9.65
N ARG A 75 -9.35 11.86 -8.34
CA ARG A 75 -10.72 11.97 -7.81
C ARG A 75 -11.35 13.32 -8.13
N SER A 76 -10.64 14.43 -7.90
CA SER A 76 -11.18 15.78 -8.11
C SER A 76 -11.40 16.12 -9.58
N ARG A 77 -10.59 15.55 -10.49
CA ARG A 77 -10.67 15.83 -11.93
C ARG A 77 -11.32 14.70 -12.74
N ASN A 78 -11.87 13.68 -12.07
CA ASN A 78 -12.47 12.50 -12.70
C ASN A 78 -11.53 11.81 -13.72
N LEU A 79 -10.24 11.75 -13.39
CA LEU A 79 -9.16 11.15 -14.22
C LEU A 79 -8.83 9.71 -13.80
N VAL A 80 -9.78 9.01 -13.17
CA VAL A 80 -9.58 7.63 -12.71
C VAL A 80 -9.53 6.70 -13.92
N THR A 81 -8.45 5.93 -14.05
CA THR A 81 -8.25 4.96 -15.15
C THR A 81 -8.15 3.53 -14.65
N ASP A 82 -8.40 2.56 -15.51
CA ASP A 82 -8.24 1.14 -15.17
C ASP A 82 -6.77 0.76 -14.96
N PHE A 83 -5.84 1.46 -15.63
CA PHE A 83 -4.41 1.32 -15.37
C PHE A 83 -4.07 1.74 -13.93
N GLY A 84 -4.46 2.95 -13.52
CA GLY A 84 -4.17 3.45 -12.16
C GLY A 84 -4.75 2.54 -11.07
N LYS A 85 -5.99 2.05 -11.24
CA LYS A 85 -6.61 1.08 -10.32
C LYS A 85 -5.78 -0.18 -10.07
N ILE A 86 -4.93 -0.57 -11.02
CA ILE A 86 -4.05 -1.75 -10.91
C ILE A 86 -2.63 -1.34 -10.50
N ALA A 87 -2.11 -0.24 -11.07
CA ALA A 87 -0.76 0.24 -10.84
C ALA A 87 -0.55 0.80 -9.42
N ASP A 88 -1.50 1.57 -8.89
CA ASP A 88 -1.35 2.20 -7.56
C ASP A 88 -1.19 1.13 -6.44
N PRO A 89 -2.03 0.07 -6.38
CA PRO A 89 -1.87 -0.98 -5.36
C PRO A 89 -0.61 -1.83 -5.52
N ILE A 90 0.02 -1.83 -6.70
CA ILE A 90 1.31 -2.50 -6.94
C ILE A 90 2.43 -1.59 -6.46
N ALA A 91 2.41 -0.31 -6.85
CA ALA A 91 3.41 0.67 -6.47
C ALA A 91 3.52 0.81 -4.94
N ASP A 92 2.37 0.88 -4.24
CA ASP A 92 2.31 0.93 -2.78
C ASP A 92 2.97 -0.29 -2.13
N LYS A 93 2.61 -1.51 -2.58
CA LYS A 93 3.20 -2.76 -2.06
C LYS A 93 4.70 -2.88 -2.35
N LEU A 94 5.15 -2.42 -3.51
CA LEU A 94 6.58 -2.43 -3.87
C LEU A 94 7.37 -1.47 -2.98
N LEU A 95 6.88 -0.25 -2.78
CA LEU A 95 7.56 0.74 -1.94
C LEU A 95 7.60 0.30 -0.47
N ILE A 96 6.45 -0.01 0.11
CA ILE A 96 6.35 -0.41 1.53
C ILE A 96 7.07 -1.74 1.75
N GLY A 97 6.91 -2.69 0.84
CA GLY A 97 7.53 -4.01 0.94
C GLY A 97 9.05 -3.95 0.83
N SER A 98 9.58 -3.21 -0.16
CA SER A 98 11.03 -3.02 -0.28
C SER A 98 11.62 -2.31 0.93
N ALA A 99 10.94 -1.29 1.48
CA ALA A 99 11.41 -0.61 2.67
C ALA A 99 11.51 -1.55 3.88
N LEU A 100 10.47 -2.34 4.18
CA LEU A 100 10.51 -3.29 5.30
C LEU A 100 11.59 -4.37 5.13
N VAL A 101 11.73 -4.90 3.92
CA VAL A 101 12.77 -5.90 3.60
C VAL A 101 14.16 -5.29 3.79
N MET A 102 14.41 -4.10 3.24
CA MET A 102 15.70 -3.43 3.37
C MET A 102 16.03 -3.09 4.82
N LEU A 103 15.08 -2.57 5.58
CA LEU A 103 15.27 -2.30 7.02
C LEU A 103 15.64 -3.57 7.79
N SER A 104 15.11 -4.74 7.39
CA SER A 104 15.45 -6.01 8.03
C SER A 104 16.81 -6.57 7.59
N LEU A 105 17.14 -6.40 6.32
CA LEU A 105 18.44 -6.78 5.77
C LEU A 105 19.58 -5.98 6.42
N LEU A 106 19.35 -4.69 6.67
CA LEU A 106 20.30 -3.80 7.36
C LEU A 106 20.36 -4.04 8.87
N GLY A 107 19.55 -4.94 9.42
CA GLY A 107 19.53 -5.28 10.84
C GLY A 107 18.80 -4.27 11.74
N GLU A 108 18.09 -3.30 11.17
CA GLU A 108 17.36 -2.27 11.92
C GLU A 108 16.01 -2.78 12.42
N LEU A 109 15.34 -3.60 11.62
CA LEU A 109 14.02 -4.16 11.91
C LEU A 109 14.10 -5.68 12.06
N PRO A 110 13.56 -6.28 13.13
CA PRO A 110 13.61 -7.73 13.27
C PRO A 110 12.70 -8.41 12.24
N TRP A 111 13.22 -9.46 11.60
CA TRP A 111 12.57 -10.16 10.49
C TRP A 111 11.14 -10.63 10.78
N TRP A 112 10.84 -11.02 12.01
CA TRP A 112 9.49 -11.45 12.39
C TRP A 112 8.45 -10.34 12.16
N ALA A 113 8.80 -9.07 12.42
CA ALA A 113 7.88 -7.95 12.24
C ALA A 113 7.60 -7.73 10.74
N THR A 114 8.65 -7.76 9.92
CA THR A 114 8.55 -7.67 8.46
C THR A 114 7.72 -8.79 7.87
N LEU A 115 7.97 -10.03 8.28
CA LEU A 115 7.23 -11.19 7.79
C LEU A 115 5.74 -11.09 8.16
N VAL A 116 5.40 -10.71 9.40
CA VAL A 116 4.01 -10.53 9.83
C VAL A 116 3.31 -9.47 8.98
N ILE A 117 3.96 -8.32 8.78
CA ILE A 117 3.37 -7.23 7.99
C ILE A 117 3.19 -7.66 6.53
N LEU A 118 4.23 -8.19 5.88
CA LEU A 118 4.18 -8.62 4.48
C LEU A 118 3.14 -9.72 4.26
N VAL A 119 3.16 -10.79 5.06
CA VAL A 119 2.19 -11.88 4.97
C VAL A 119 0.77 -11.34 5.08
N ARG A 120 0.53 -10.39 5.99
CA ARG A 120 -0.78 -9.73 6.10
C ARG A 120 -1.11 -8.94 4.83
N GLU A 121 -0.22 -8.09 4.30
CA GLU A 121 -0.51 -7.27 3.11
C GLU A 121 -0.90 -8.11 1.89
N TRP A 122 -0.09 -9.13 1.60
CA TRP A 122 -0.33 -10.04 0.48
C TRP A 122 -1.52 -10.96 0.77
N GLY A 123 -1.64 -11.45 2.00
CA GLY A 123 -2.71 -12.34 2.44
C GLY A 123 -4.10 -11.70 2.34
N ILE A 124 -4.27 -10.45 2.78
CA ILE A 124 -5.57 -9.75 2.66
C ILE A 124 -5.91 -9.46 1.19
N THR A 125 -4.91 -9.16 0.36
CA THR A 125 -5.11 -8.96 -1.08
C THR A 125 -5.62 -10.25 -1.74
N ALA A 126 -4.96 -11.38 -1.46
CA ALA A 126 -5.37 -12.69 -1.95
C ALA A 126 -6.76 -13.09 -1.42
N LEU A 127 -7.01 -12.91 -0.13
CA LEU A 127 -8.29 -13.21 0.51
C LEU A 127 -9.44 -12.47 -0.16
N ARG A 128 -9.28 -11.15 -0.41
CA ARG A 128 -10.27 -10.33 -1.09
C ARG A 128 -10.57 -10.85 -2.49
N PHE A 129 -9.53 -11.29 -3.22
CA PHE A 129 -9.70 -11.90 -4.53
C PHE A 129 -10.48 -13.22 -4.47
N PHE A 130 -10.20 -14.08 -3.50
CA PHE A 130 -10.93 -15.36 -3.36
C PHE A 130 -12.40 -15.21 -2.97
N VAL A 131 -12.73 -14.20 -2.16
CA VAL A 131 -14.10 -14.02 -1.67
C VAL A 131 -14.96 -13.12 -2.55
N ILE A 132 -14.40 -12.49 -3.58
CA ILE A 132 -15.15 -11.58 -4.47
C ILE A 132 -16.37 -12.26 -5.11
N ARG A 133 -16.29 -13.58 -5.36
CA ARG A 133 -17.40 -14.39 -5.89
C ARG A 133 -18.58 -14.54 -4.93
N TYR A 134 -18.37 -14.32 -3.64
CA TYR A 134 -19.38 -14.40 -2.58
C TYR A 134 -19.91 -13.02 -2.17
N GLY A 135 -19.25 -11.95 -2.60
CA GLY A 135 -19.60 -10.56 -2.32
C GLY A 135 -18.36 -9.68 -2.16
N VAL A 136 -18.58 -8.37 -2.02
CA VAL A 136 -17.51 -7.39 -1.85
C VAL A 136 -17.35 -7.07 -0.37
N ILE A 137 -16.13 -7.19 0.15
CA ILE A 137 -15.78 -6.75 1.51
C ILE A 137 -15.52 -5.24 1.50
N PRO A 138 -16.27 -4.43 2.26
CA PRO A 138 -16.04 -2.99 2.36
C PRO A 138 -14.67 -2.65 2.96
N ALA A 139 -14.18 -1.45 2.68
CA ALA A 139 -12.96 -0.94 3.30
C ALA A 139 -13.24 -0.60 4.78
N SER A 140 -12.46 -1.14 5.71
CA SER A 140 -12.60 -0.82 7.14
C SER A 140 -11.89 0.49 7.49
N ARG A 141 -12.42 1.23 8.49
CA ARG A 141 -11.78 2.47 9.00
C ARG A 141 -10.37 2.19 9.56
N GLY A 142 -10.15 1.00 10.10
CA GLY A 142 -8.85 0.55 10.61
C GLY A 142 -7.78 0.49 9.51
N GLY A 143 -8.15 0.24 8.26
CA GLY A 143 -7.22 0.27 7.13
C GLY A 143 -6.56 1.62 6.91
N LYS A 144 -7.28 2.73 7.11
CA LYS A 144 -6.72 4.09 6.97
C LYS A 144 -5.70 4.40 8.06
N LEU A 145 -6.03 4.06 9.32
CA LEU A 145 -5.12 4.28 10.44
C LEU A 145 -3.84 3.46 10.26
N LYS A 146 -3.98 2.20 9.84
CA LYS A 146 -2.86 1.32 9.54
C LYS A 146 -1.87 1.98 8.57
N THR A 147 -2.34 2.44 7.41
CA THR A 147 -1.48 3.04 6.40
C THR A 147 -0.73 4.25 6.96
N VAL A 148 -1.41 5.14 7.68
CA VAL A 148 -0.75 6.33 8.27
C VAL A 148 0.33 5.93 9.27
N VAL A 149 0.02 5.03 10.20
CA VAL A 149 0.96 4.64 11.27
C VAL A 149 2.12 3.83 10.71
N GLN A 150 1.88 2.91 9.76
CA GLN A 150 2.92 2.11 9.13
C GLN A 150 3.86 2.94 8.26
N THR A 151 3.31 3.85 7.46
CA THR A 151 4.12 4.76 6.66
C THR A 151 4.97 5.69 7.54
N ALA A 152 4.40 6.21 8.63
CA ALA A 152 5.15 6.98 9.62
C ALA A 152 6.25 6.15 10.30
N ALA A 153 5.96 4.89 10.65
CA ALA A 153 6.94 3.98 11.24
C ALA A 153 8.14 3.77 10.31
N ILE A 154 7.89 3.43 9.04
CA ILE A 154 8.94 3.22 8.05
C ILE A 154 9.74 4.50 7.84
N PHE A 155 9.08 5.66 7.73
CA PHE A 155 9.76 6.94 7.59
C PHE A 155 10.70 7.24 8.77
N LEU A 156 10.26 6.99 10.01
CA LEU A 156 11.08 7.17 11.21
C LEU A 156 12.30 6.22 11.23
N TYR A 157 12.12 4.97 10.78
CA TYR A 157 13.22 4.03 10.66
C TYR A 157 14.23 4.45 9.58
N LEU A 158 13.76 4.99 8.45
CA LEU A 158 14.64 5.47 7.39
C LEU A 158 15.49 6.67 7.82
N LEU A 159 15.01 7.49 8.75
CA LEU A 159 15.82 8.58 9.30
C LEU A 159 16.98 8.01 10.14
N PRO A 160 18.22 8.52 10.01
CA PRO A 160 19.35 8.09 10.83
C PRO A 160 19.28 8.66 12.25
N LEU A 161 18.14 8.46 12.93
CA LEU A 161 17.81 9.06 14.23
C LEU A 161 18.82 8.69 15.32
N GLY A 162 19.34 7.46 15.30
CA GLY A 162 20.32 6.98 16.28
C GLY A 162 21.63 7.77 16.25
N ALA A 163 22.02 8.33 15.09
CA ALA A 163 23.21 9.17 14.96
C ALA A 163 23.04 10.55 15.60
N PHE A 164 21.80 11.07 15.67
CA PHE A 164 21.50 12.38 16.28
C PHE A 164 21.08 12.27 17.74
N ALA A 165 20.20 11.32 18.04
CA ALA A 165 19.61 11.12 19.36
C ALA A 165 19.21 9.64 19.55
N PRO A 166 20.03 8.83 20.26
CA PRO A 166 19.81 7.39 20.43
C PRO A 166 18.41 7.01 20.94
N TRP A 167 17.80 7.85 21.79
CA TRP A 167 16.47 7.58 22.34
C TRP A 167 15.35 7.62 21.29
N LEU A 168 15.55 8.33 20.17
CA LEU A 168 14.56 8.39 19.08
C LEU A 168 14.38 7.05 18.37
N VAL A 169 15.36 6.14 18.46
CA VAL A 169 15.22 4.77 17.94
C VAL A 169 14.10 4.02 18.66
N TRP A 170 13.94 4.23 19.97
CA TRP A 170 12.84 3.64 20.74
C TRP A 170 11.48 4.20 20.34
N VAL A 171 11.42 5.49 19.95
CA VAL A 171 10.20 6.09 19.40
C VAL A 171 9.84 5.44 18.08
N ALA A 172 10.80 5.32 17.15
CA ALA A 172 10.57 4.64 15.88
C ALA A 172 10.09 3.19 16.10
N PHE A 173 10.73 2.46 17.01
CA PHE A 173 10.33 1.11 17.39
C PHE A 173 8.91 1.05 17.95
N ALA A 174 8.55 1.94 18.88
CA ALA A 174 7.20 2.00 19.45
C ALA A 174 6.13 2.27 18.37
N VAL A 175 6.40 3.18 17.44
CA VAL A 175 5.49 3.47 16.32
C VAL A 175 5.36 2.27 15.38
N MET A 176 6.45 1.53 15.13
CA MET A 176 6.42 0.29 14.35
C MET A 176 5.63 -0.82 15.05
N MET A 177 5.75 -0.96 16.38
CA MET A 177 4.96 -1.92 17.15
C MET A 177 3.46 -1.55 17.13
N ALA A 178 3.13 -0.25 17.19
CA ALA A 178 1.77 0.21 17.00
C ALA A 178 1.24 -0.12 15.59
N ALA A 179 2.05 0.13 14.55
CA ALA A 179 1.72 -0.25 13.18
C ALA A 179 1.45 -1.76 13.04
N LEU A 180 2.29 -2.59 13.67
CA LEU A 180 2.15 -4.03 13.67
C LEU A 180 0.88 -4.49 14.40
N ALA A 181 0.59 -3.92 15.58
CA ALA A 181 -0.62 -4.23 16.33
C ALA A 181 -1.89 -3.91 15.51
N ILE A 182 -1.93 -2.73 14.87
CA ILE A 182 -3.05 -2.34 13.99
C ILE A 182 -3.11 -3.27 12.77
N THR A 183 -1.97 -3.65 12.21
CA THR A 183 -1.87 -4.57 11.07
C THR A 183 -2.48 -5.93 11.39
N VAL A 184 -2.15 -6.49 12.56
CA VAL A 184 -2.68 -7.77 13.04
C VAL A 184 -4.16 -7.65 13.35
N TRP A 185 -4.58 -6.64 14.11
CA TRP A 185 -5.99 -6.39 14.43
C TRP A 185 -6.83 -6.36 13.16
N THR A 186 -6.49 -5.45 12.23
CA THR A 186 -7.25 -5.30 11.00
C THR A 186 -7.18 -6.56 10.13
N GLY A 187 -6.07 -7.31 10.17
CA GLY A 187 -5.95 -8.60 9.50
C GLY A 187 -7.00 -9.61 10.01
N VAL A 188 -7.14 -9.72 11.33
CA VAL A 188 -8.14 -10.60 11.96
C VAL A 188 -9.56 -10.19 11.60
N GLU A 189 -9.88 -8.89 11.65
CA GLU A 189 -11.19 -8.37 11.23
C GLU A 189 -11.54 -8.79 9.79
N TYR A 190 -10.60 -8.63 8.86
CA TYR A 190 -10.78 -9.01 7.45
C TYR A 190 -11.01 -10.53 7.29
N VAL A 191 -10.28 -11.35 8.02
CA VAL A 191 -10.45 -12.83 7.97
C VAL A 191 -11.83 -13.23 8.48
N ILE A 192 -12.28 -12.67 9.60
CA ILE A 192 -13.61 -12.95 10.16
C ILE A 192 -14.71 -12.55 9.16
N GLU A 193 -14.60 -11.37 8.56
CA GLU A 193 -15.55 -10.89 7.57
C GLU A 193 -15.60 -11.78 6.33
N ALA A 194 -14.45 -12.20 5.82
CA ALA A 194 -14.34 -13.12 4.70
C ALA A 194 -14.98 -14.50 4.99
N LEU A 195 -14.79 -15.04 6.20
CA LEU A 195 -15.40 -16.30 6.61
C LEU A 195 -16.93 -16.18 6.71
N ARG A 196 -17.43 -15.08 7.28
CA ARG A 196 -18.89 -14.80 7.35
C ARG A 196 -19.50 -14.68 5.96
N LEU A 197 -18.82 -14.01 5.04
CA LEU A 197 -19.28 -13.84 3.66
C LEU A 197 -19.34 -15.18 2.92
N ARG A 198 -18.30 -16.01 3.06
CA ARG A 198 -18.26 -17.36 2.49
C ARG A 198 -19.36 -18.27 3.05
N ALA A 199 -19.64 -18.19 4.36
CA ALA A 199 -20.70 -18.97 4.99
C ALA A 199 -22.09 -18.60 4.43
N LYS A 200 -22.40 -17.30 4.33
CA LYS A 200 -23.65 -16.81 3.71
C LYS A 200 -23.80 -17.23 2.25
N GLY A 201 -22.71 -17.14 1.48
CA GLY A 201 -22.71 -17.55 0.07
C GLY A 201 -22.99 -19.05 -0.13
N ARG A 202 -22.52 -19.93 0.77
CA ARG A 202 -22.84 -21.37 0.70
C ARG A 202 -24.31 -21.65 1.01
N GLN A 203 -24.89 -20.98 2.01
CA GLN A 203 -26.29 -21.18 2.40
C GLN A 203 -27.28 -20.78 1.29
N ALA A 204 -26.99 -19.68 0.57
CA ALA A 204 -27.80 -19.24 -0.57
C ALA A 204 -27.74 -20.20 -1.76
N GLY A 205 -26.60 -20.88 -1.96
CA GLY A 205 -26.45 -21.90 -3.02
C GLY A 205 -27.22 -23.18 -2.73
N THR A 206 -27.28 -23.61 -1.46
CA THR A 206 -28.07 -24.79 -1.05
C THR A 206 -29.58 -24.54 -1.11
N ALA A 207 -30.05 -23.33 -0.78
CA ALA A 207 -31.48 -22.99 -0.84
C ALA A 207 -32.02 -22.98 -2.29
N LYS A 208 -31.25 -22.49 -3.26
CA LYS A 208 -31.64 -22.50 -4.69
C LYS A 208 -31.63 -23.88 -5.34
N GLY A 209 -30.94 -24.86 -4.77
CA GLY A 209 -30.94 -26.25 -5.28
C GLY A 209 -32.12 -27.09 -4.80
N GLN A 210 -32.99 -26.53 -3.95
CA GLN A 210 -34.13 -27.22 -3.34
C GLN A 210 -35.49 -26.65 -3.76
N GLU A 211 -35.54 -25.67 -4.69
CA GLU A 211 -36.80 -25.26 -5.32
C GLU A 211 -37.13 -26.22 -6.47
N PRO A 212 -38.22 -27.01 -6.37
CA PRO A 212 -38.64 -27.99 -7.37
C PRO A 212 -39.27 -27.38 -8.63
#